data_AF-A0A7M4FL98-F1
#
_entry.id   AF-A0A7M4FL98-F1
#
_cell.length_a   1.000
_cell.length_b   1.000
_cell.length_c   1.000
_cell.angle_alpha   90.00
_cell.angle_beta   90.00
_cell.angle_gamma   90.00
#
_symmetry.space_group_name_H-M   'P 1'
#
loop_
_entity.id
_entity.type
_entity.pdbx_description
1 polymer ?
#
loop_
_entity_poly.entity_id
_entity_poly.type
_entity_poly.pdbx_seq_one_letter_code
_entity_poly.pdbx_strand_id
1 'polypeptide(L)'
;MEPRLVGPGPYRATRLWNETIELFRAGMPRGRRRSRLRTHERCFRASEAVAWLHELLRGNQNFGPEVTRGQTVQLLKKFLKNHVIEDVKGRWGQEDFREDGRLYRFPPSSPLKPYPKRPSYGKEVIKFPDWNEPGAGTSQERTPVKPTVMNSEMWYKRHSIAIGEVPACRLVYRQKLTQTNIEQIWKSMMMSHLQKVLGLDSLDEVLDTKLVNPKHILHNVYNINKQGIVILEDKSKELPHWVLSAMKCLANWPTCSDLKQPTYTGFERDVFKTIADYYGQMKEPLLTFHLFDVFVSVLGLLHKTNKAIEAFQVSCLLLPPENRKKLQLLVRMMARISLNKDLPPLSDAANTRTLMVQAFSHCILCSKDEVDLDELLAAKLVMFLMDNYDEILNIPSSLQIAIEEHVGQLRRVQIKYAGADTDATFLAPSFCHQISTDEFEYQRVNGSQEPLAALLEEIAMNKEISVKDKKKKLKQFQKSYPEVYKERFPTSETEAVLFPEKSKQKSQLLMWALKKPFQPFQRTRSFRM
;
A
#
# COMPACT_ATOMS: atom_id res chain seq x y z
N MET A 1 -28.55 34.49 -11.71
CA MET A 1 -27.19 34.12 -11.27
C MET A 1 -26.29 34.28 -12.48
N GLU A 2 -25.38 35.24 -12.47
CA GLU A 2 -24.42 35.39 -13.57
C GLU A 2 -23.52 34.14 -13.64
N PRO A 3 -23.30 33.56 -14.85
CA PRO A 3 -22.47 32.38 -15.00
C PRO A 3 -21.03 32.70 -14.64
N ARG A 4 -20.48 31.97 -13.66
CA ARG A 4 -19.11 32.18 -13.18
C ARG A 4 -18.14 31.69 -14.25
N LEU A 5 -17.10 32.48 -14.52
CA LEU A 5 -16.02 32.07 -15.42
C LEU A 5 -15.33 30.81 -14.85
N VAL A 6 -15.40 29.69 -15.58
CA VAL A 6 -14.75 28.45 -15.17
C VAL A 6 -13.29 28.53 -15.57
N GLY A 7 -12.45 28.93 -14.61
CA GLY A 7 -11.01 29.10 -14.81
C GLY A 7 -10.28 27.85 -15.32
N PRO A 8 -9.11 28.02 -15.96
CA PRO A 8 -8.31 26.91 -16.45
C PRO A 8 -7.81 26.05 -15.28
N GLY A 9 -8.10 24.76 -15.32
CA GLY A 9 -7.70 23.80 -14.29
C GLY A 9 -8.04 22.36 -14.69
N PRO A 10 -7.50 21.35 -13.98
CA PRO A 10 -7.83 19.96 -14.24
C PRO A 10 -9.34 19.74 -14.12
N TYR A 11 -9.90 18.88 -14.99
CA TYR A 11 -11.34 18.58 -15.06
C TYR A 11 -12.25 19.75 -15.50
N ARG A 12 -11.70 20.80 -16.15
CA ARG A 12 -12.49 21.92 -16.69
C ARG A 12 -13.64 21.47 -17.59
N ALA A 13 -13.39 20.52 -18.49
CA ALA A 13 -14.42 19.97 -19.38
C ALA A 13 -15.59 19.32 -18.60
N THR A 14 -15.28 18.58 -17.53
CA THR A 14 -16.28 17.95 -16.66
C THR A 14 -17.09 18.97 -15.87
N ARG A 15 -16.46 20.06 -15.40
CA ARG A 15 -17.17 21.16 -14.72
C ARG A 15 -18.13 21.88 -15.67
N LEU A 16 -17.66 22.22 -16.87
CA LEU A 16 -18.49 22.85 -17.92
C LEU A 16 -19.66 21.95 -18.33
N TRP A 17 -19.43 20.65 -18.45
CA TRP A 17 -20.48 19.66 -18.72
C TRP A 17 -21.54 19.64 -17.62
N ASN A 18 -21.14 19.58 -16.35
CA ASN A 18 -22.06 19.55 -15.21
C ASN A 18 -22.86 20.86 -15.09
N GLU A 19 -22.21 22.01 -15.21
CA GLU A 19 -22.86 23.32 -15.19
C GLU A 19 -23.89 23.46 -16.32
N THR A 20 -23.55 23.00 -17.52
CA THR A 20 -24.47 23.01 -18.67
C THR A 20 -25.69 22.13 -18.39
N ILE A 21 -25.52 20.96 -17.76
CA ILE A 21 -26.64 20.09 -17.38
C ILE A 21 -27.51 20.73 -16.31
N GLU A 22 -26.92 21.35 -15.29
CA GLU A 22 -27.66 22.03 -14.22
C GLU A 22 -28.51 23.16 -14.76
N LEU A 23 -27.92 24.04 -15.57
CA LEU A 23 -28.63 25.14 -16.20
C LEU A 23 -29.70 24.64 -17.17
N PHE A 24 -29.40 23.62 -17.98
CA PHE A 24 -30.36 23.02 -18.92
C PHE A 24 -31.55 22.38 -18.21
N ARG A 25 -31.33 21.64 -17.11
CA ARG A 25 -32.44 21.11 -16.31
C ARG A 25 -33.24 22.21 -15.62
N ALA A 26 -32.59 23.25 -15.10
CA ALA A 26 -33.25 24.30 -14.34
C ALA A 26 -34.07 25.25 -15.22
N GLY A 27 -33.57 25.60 -16.42
CA GLY A 27 -34.14 26.66 -17.24
C GLY A 27 -34.99 26.20 -18.44
N MET A 28 -34.89 24.94 -18.87
CA MET A 28 -35.64 24.46 -20.04
C MET A 28 -37.16 24.44 -19.77
N PRO A 29 -37.98 25.13 -20.58
CA PRO A 29 -39.44 25.15 -20.40
C PRO A 29 -40.04 23.76 -20.65
N ARG A 30 -40.81 23.26 -19.69
CA ARG A 30 -41.49 21.95 -19.76
C ARG A 30 -42.98 22.19 -19.86
N GLY A 31 -43.62 21.61 -20.88
CA GLY A 31 -45.05 21.80 -21.14
C GLY A 31 -45.84 20.50 -21.14
N ARG A 32 -47.17 20.62 -21.12
CA ARG A 32 -48.10 19.54 -21.45
C ARG A 32 -48.25 19.48 -22.96
N ARG A 33 -47.95 18.33 -23.58
CA ARG A 33 -47.97 18.17 -25.04
C ARG A 33 -48.73 16.90 -25.43
N ARG A 34 -49.63 17.02 -26.42
CA ARG A 34 -50.35 15.88 -26.98
C ARG A 34 -49.58 15.32 -28.18
N SER A 35 -49.29 14.02 -28.17
CA SER A 35 -48.68 13.30 -29.29
C SER A 35 -49.36 11.94 -29.45
N ARG A 36 -49.77 11.61 -30.68
CA ARG A 36 -50.43 10.34 -31.04
C ARG A 36 -51.50 9.91 -30.02
N LEU A 37 -52.52 10.76 -29.86
CA LEU A 37 -53.69 10.58 -28.97
C LEU A 37 -53.41 10.56 -27.46
N ARG A 38 -52.14 10.56 -27.01
CA ARG A 38 -51.78 10.63 -25.59
C ARG A 38 -51.26 12.01 -25.20
N THR A 39 -51.61 12.45 -24.00
CA THR A 39 -51.12 13.72 -23.43
C THR A 39 -49.99 13.43 -22.46
N HIS A 40 -48.82 14.01 -22.72
CA HIS A 40 -47.63 13.85 -21.89
C HIS A 40 -47.33 15.13 -21.11
N GLU A 41 -47.08 14.99 -19.82
CA GLU A 41 -46.74 16.09 -18.92
C GLU A 41 -45.22 16.22 -18.77
N ARG A 42 -44.73 17.43 -18.49
CA ARG A 42 -43.29 17.74 -18.27
C ARG A 42 -42.38 17.36 -19.47
N CYS A 43 -42.86 17.56 -20.69
CA CYS A 43 -42.13 17.22 -21.92
C CYS A 43 -41.77 18.47 -22.76
N PHE A 44 -40.75 18.35 -23.61
CA PHE A 44 -40.32 19.38 -24.56
C PHE A 44 -40.05 18.78 -25.95
N ARG A 45 -40.12 19.59 -27.02
CA ARG A 45 -39.78 19.14 -28.38
C ARG A 45 -38.27 19.17 -28.59
N ALA A 46 -37.75 18.31 -29.48
CA ALA A 46 -36.32 18.29 -29.84
C ALA A 46 -35.84 19.66 -30.34
N SER A 47 -36.61 20.30 -31.23
CA SER A 47 -36.29 21.62 -31.79
C SER A 47 -36.21 22.74 -30.75
N GLU A 48 -37.06 22.70 -29.74
CA GLU A 48 -37.03 23.68 -28.65
C GLU A 48 -35.84 23.46 -27.72
N ALA A 49 -35.48 22.20 -27.46
CA ALA A 49 -34.28 21.88 -26.68
C ALA A 49 -33.02 22.37 -27.38
N VAL A 50 -32.95 22.21 -28.71
CA VAL A 50 -31.86 22.73 -29.53
C VAL A 50 -31.83 24.26 -29.47
N ALA A 51 -32.96 24.93 -29.70
CA ALA A 51 -33.04 26.40 -29.68
C ALA A 51 -32.60 26.97 -28.32
N TRP A 52 -33.16 26.43 -27.23
CA TRP A 52 -32.89 26.89 -25.88
C TRP A 52 -31.44 26.63 -25.45
N LEU A 53 -30.91 25.42 -25.70
CA LEU A 53 -29.53 25.10 -25.36
C LEU A 53 -28.53 25.89 -26.21
N HIS A 54 -28.89 26.19 -27.46
CA HIS A 54 -28.06 27.00 -28.33
C HIS A 54 -27.95 28.46 -27.86
N GLU A 55 -29.07 29.06 -27.41
CA GLU A 55 -29.06 30.37 -26.76
C GLU A 55 -28.25 30.36 -25.46
N LEU A 56 -28.40 29.30 -24.64
CA LEU A 56 -27.63 29.16 -23.41
C LEU A 56 -26.12 29.07 -23.66
N LEU A 57 -25.69 28.29 -24.65
CA LEU A 57 -24.27 28.14 -24.98
C LEU A 57 -23.67 29.43 -25.53
N ARG A 58 -24.42 30.18 -26.37
CA ARG A 58 -23.99 31.49 -26.88
C ARG A 58 -23.91 32.57 -25.80
N GLY A 59 -24.82 32.54 -24.84
CA GLY A 59 -24.82 33.47 -23.71
C GLY A 59 -23.78 33.16 -22.63
N ASN A 60 -23.15 31.98 -22.68
CA ASN A 60 -22.14 31.58 -21.71
C ASN A 60 -20.75 32.05 -22.15
N GLN A 61 -20.13 32.88 -21.32
CA GLN A 61 -18.78 33.43 -21.55
C GLN A 61 -17.70 32.34 -21.75
N ASN A 62 -17.96 31.09 -21.32
CA ASN A 62 -17.03 29.97 -21.44
C ASN A 62 -17.00 29.29 -22.82
N PHE A 63 -18.07 29.41 -23.63
CA PHE A 63 -18.20 28.70 -24.92
C PHE A 63 -18.13 29.63 -26.14
N GLY A 64 -18.24 30.96 -25.93
CA GLY A 64 -18.13 31.98 -26.97
C GLY A 64 -19.34 32.03 -27.92
N PRO A 65 -19.50 33.12 -28.69
CA PRO A 65 -20.62 33.29 -29.64
C PRO A 65 -20.54 32.37 -30.88
N GLU A 66 -19.42 31.67 -31.09
CA GLU A 66 -19.14 30.84 -32.27
C GLU A 66 -19.79 29.45 -32.24
N VAL A 67 -20.50 29.08 -31.18
CA VAL A 67 -21.19 27.78 -31.11
C VAL A 67 -22.23 27.68 -32.22
N THR A 68 -22.13 26.63 -33.03
CA THR A 68 -23.06 26.33 -34.12
C THR A 68 -24.23 25.47 -33.64
N ARG A 69 -25.40 25.58 -34.31
CA ARG A 69 -26.58 24.77 -33.99
C ARG A 69 -26.30 23.26 -34.14
N GLY A 70 -25.42 22.88 -35.08
CA GLY A 70 -24.98 21.49 -35.26
C GLY A 70 -24.22 20.93 -34.06
N GLN A 71 -23.34 21.74 -33.44
CA GLN A 71 -22.63 21.35 -32.21
C GLN A 71 -23.59 21.21 -31.03
N THR A 72 -24.62 22.06 -30.93
CA THR A 72 -25.69 21.91 -29.93
C THR A 72 -26.44 20.58 -30.07
N VAL A 73 -26.73 20.16 -31.31
CA VAL A 73 -27.36 18.86 -31.58
C VAL A 73 -26.43 17.71 -31.18
N GLN A 74 -25.13 17.81 -31.44
CA GLN A 74 -24.14 16.81 -31.00
C GLN A 74 -24.08 16.73 -29.46
N LEU A 75 -24.17 17.86 -28.75
CA LEU A 75 -24.22 17.87 -27.29
C LEU A 75 -25.49 17.18 -26.76
N LEU A 76 -26.65 17.43 -27.39
CA LEU A 76 -27.91 16.77 -27.03
C LEU A 76 -27.90 15.27 -27.32
N LYS A 77 -27.20 14.81 -28.37
CA LYS A 77 -26.93 13.37 -28.57
C LYS A 77 -26.19 12.76 -27.39
N LYS A 78 -25.19 13.46 -26.86
CA LYS A 78 -24.46 13.02 -25.65
C LYS A 78 -25.33 13.08 -24.39
N PHE A 79 -26.26 14.04 -24.28
CA PHE A 79 -27.23 14.09 -23.18
C PHE A 79 -28.19 12.89 -23.20
N LEU A 80 -28.63 12.46 -24.39
CA LEU A 80 -29.47 11.27 -24.55
C LEU A 80 -28.71 9.97 -24.23
N LYS A 81 -27.42 9.89 -24.61
CA LYS A 81 -26.55 8.76 -24.27
C LYS A 81 -26.30 8.64 -22.76
N ASN A 82 -26.03 9.75 -22.09
CA ASN A 82 -25.65 9.79 -20.67
C ASN A 82 -26.86 9.91 -19.72
N HIS A 83 -28.08 9.61 -20.18
CA HIS A 83 -29.32 9.65 -19.39
C HIS A 83 -29.60 11.02 -18.73
N VAL A 84 -29.22 12.11 -19.40
CA VAL A 84 -29.60 13.47 -18.99
C VAL A 84 -31.01 13.79 -19.48
N ILE A 85 -31.36 13.32 -20.68
CA ILE A 85 -32.70 13.37 -21.28
C ILE A 85 -33.10 11.95 -21.70
N GLU A 86 -34.41 11.68 -21.74
CA GLU A 86 -34.97 10.42 -22.23
C GLU A 86 -36.12 10.71 -23.22
N ASP A 87 -36.33 9.81 -24.18
CA ASP A 87 -37.52 9.82 -25.03
C ASP A 87 -38.76 9.68 -24.11
N VAL A 88 -39.92 10.23 -24.50
CA VAL A 88 -41.19 10.05 -23.78
C VAL A 88 -41.56 8.56 -23.60
N LYS A 89 -41.01 7.69 -24.45
CA LYS A 89 -41.12 6.22 -24.35
C LYS A 89 -40.11 5.57 -23.38
N GLY A 90 -39.28 6.34 -22.68
CA GLY A 90 -38.27 5.85 -21.74
C GLY A 90 -37.00 5.28 -22.39
N ARG A 91 -36.77 5.55 -23.68
CA ARG A 91 -35.57 5.10 -24.41
C ARG A 91 -34.44 6.12 -24.26
N TRP A 92 -33.24 5.65 -23.95
CA TRP A 92 -32.02 6.42 -23.78
C TRP A 92 -30.80 5.54 -24.10
N GLY A 93 -29.59 6.11 -24.14
CA GLY A 93 -28.34 5.35 -24.34
C GLY A 93 -27.82 5.29 -25.79
N GLN A 94 -28.65 5.64 -26.78
CA GLN A 94 -28.25 5.75 -28.20
C GLN A 94 -28.08 7.22 -28.61
N GLU A 95 -27.15 7.52 -29.53
CA GLU A 95 -26.86 8.88 -30.03
C GLU A 95 -27.78 9.29 -31.20
N ASP A 96 -29.02 8.80 -31.20
CA ASP A 96 -30.01 8.97 -32.28
C ASP A 96 -30.80 10.28 -32.22
N PHE A 97 -30.39 11.21 -31.35
CA PHE A 97 -31.04 12.51 -31.24
C PHE A 97 -30.94 13.27 -32.57
N ARG A 98 -32.10 13.69 -33.09
CA ARG A 98 -32.24 14.52 -34.29
C ARG A 98 -33.15 15.70 -33.95
N GLU A 99 -32.95 16.80 -34.65
CA GLU A 99 -33.82 17.96 -34.55
C GLU A 99 -35.14 17.68 -35.30
N ASP A 100 -36.01 16.89 -34.67
CA ASP A 100 -37.31 16.51 -35.21
C ASP A 100 -38.45 16.84 -34.22
N GLY A 101 -39.69 16.51 -34.61
CA GLY A 101 -40.87 16.74 -33.77
C GLY A 101 -41.00 15.77 -32.58
N ARG A 102 -39.98 14.98 -32.24
CA ARG A 102 -40.05 14.03 -31.12
C ARG A 102 -40.10 14.77 -29.79
N LEU A 103 -40.76 14.13 -28.84
CA LEU A 103 -40.89 14.64 -27.47
C LEU A 103 -39.87 13.94 -26.58
N TYR A 104 -39.21 14.72 -25.74
CA TYR A 104 -38.28 14.27 -24.72
C TYR A 104 -38.72 14.76 -23.34
N ARG A 105 -38.28 14.06 -22.31
CA ARG A 105 -38.50 14.44 -20.90
C ARG A 105 -37.20 14.29 -20.12
N PHE A 106 -37.14 14.93 -18.96
CA PHE A 106 -36.06 14.73 -18.02
C PHE A 106 -36.35 13.53 -17.11
N PRO A 107 -35.39 12.60 -16.92
CA PRO A 107 -35.55 11.53 -15.96
C PRO A 107 -35.76 12.07 -14.53
N PRO A 108 -36.51 11.34 -13.67
CA PRO A 108 -36.78 11.74 -12.30
C PRO A 108 -35.50 11.78 -11.43
N SER A 109 -34.50 10.97 -11.77
CA SER A 109 -33.16 10.99 -11.19
C SER A 109 -32.20 11.80 -12.07
N SER A 110 -31.49 12.76 -11.47
CA SER A 110 -30.37 13.43 -12.16
C SER A 110 -29.17 12.48 -12.21
N PRO A 111 -28.48 12.30 -13.35
CA PRO A 111 -27.23 11.55 -13.42
C PRO A 111 -26.09 12.29 -12.70
N LEU A 112 -26.28 13.55 -12.32
CA LEU A 112 -25.43 14.23 -11.36
C LEU A 112 -25.75 13.66 -9.98
N LYS A 113 -24.92 12.74 -9.48
CA LYS A 113 -24.87 12.43 -8.05
C LYS A 113 -24.80 13.77 -7.30
N PRO A 114 -25.68 14.05 -6.32
CA PRO A 114 -25.56 15.26 -5.54
C PRO A 114 -24.16 15.27 -4.91
N TYR A 115 -23.30 16.19 -5.32
CA TYR A 115 -22.14 16.51 -4.50
C TYR A 115 -22.69 16.98 -3.15
N PRO A 116 -22.08 16.57 -2.02
CA PRO A 116 -22.51 17.04 -0.71
C PRO A 116 -22.48 18.57 -0.72
N LYS A 117 -23.66 19.19 -0.70
CA LYS A 117 -23.77 20.64 -0.55
C LYS A 117 -23.14 20.96 0.80
N ARG A 118 -21.97 21.61 0.80
CA ARG A 118 -21.55 22.40 1.96
C ARG A 118 -22.69 23.39 2.22
N PRO A 119 -23.22 23.52 3.44
CA PRO A 119 -24.18 24.55 3.74
C PRO A 119 -23.61 25.88 3.28
N SER A 120 -24.41 26.65 2.56
CA SER A 120 -24.12 28.03 2.21
C SER A 120 -24.00 28.80 3.53
N TYR A 121 -22.79 28.91 4.08
CA TYR A 121 -22.51 29.93 5.08
C TYR A 121 -22.78 31.25 4.39
N GLY A 122 -23.83 31.94 4.85
CA GLY A 122 -23.94 33.38 4.65
C GLY A 122 -22.61 34.00 5.03
N LYS A 123 -22.18 35.01 4.26
CA LYS A 123 -21.04 35.83 4.60
C LYS A 123 -21.35 36.58 5.90
N GLU A 124 -21.19 35.91 7.03
CA GLU A 124 -20.80 36.59 8.26
C GLU A 124 -19.32 36.34 8.42
N VAL A 125 -18.56 37.40 8.14
CA VAL A 125 -17.18 37.49 8.60
C VAL A 125 -17.25 37.33 10.11
N ILE A 126 -16.81 36.18 10.63
CA ILE A 126 -16.52 36.05 12.06
C ILE A 126 -15.40 37.04 12.33
N LYS A 127 -15.75 38.22 12.88
CA LYS A 127 -14.76 39.08 13.51
C LYS A 127 -14.30 38.34 14.76
N PHE A 128 -13.04 37.91 14.76
CA PHE A 128 -12.39 37.48 15.99
C PHE A 128 -12.40 38.66 16.98
N PRO A 129 -12.64 38.42 18.28
CA PRO A 129 -12.49 39.47 19.27
C PRO A 129 -11.03 39.95 19.25
N ASP A 130 -10.81 41.22 18.95
CA ASP A 130 -9.53 41.86 19.19
C ASP A 130 -9.38 42.03 20.70
N TRP A 131 -8.29 41.50 21.26
CA TRP A 131 -8.07 41.45 22.71
C TRP A 131 -7.52 42.76 23.29
N ASN A 132 -7.49 43.83 22.50
CA ASN A 132 -7.01 45.12 22.93
C ASN A 132 -8.05 46.22 22.64
N GLU A 133 -9.12 46.31 23.43
CA GLU A 133 -9.72 47.63 23.77
C GLU A 133 -10.71 47.50 24.95
N PRO A 134 -10.65 48.39 25.96
CA PRO A 134 -11.55 48.35 27.10
C PRO A 134 -12.83 49.18 26.87
N GLY A 135 -13.97 48.48 26.90
CA GLY A 135 -15.27 48.88 27.48
C GLY A 135 -15.95 50.22 27.11
N ALA A 136 -17.19 50.13 26.65
CA ALA A 136 -18.30 51.06 26.94
C ALA A 136 -19.63 50.31 26.62
N GLY A 137 -20.49 49.96 27.59
CA GLY A 137 -21.56 50.81 28.14
C GLY A 137 -22.64 51.03 27.08
N THR A 138 -23.81 50.39 27.09
CA THR A 138 -25.02 50.58 27.91
C THR A 138 -26.08 49.58 27.34
N SER A 139 -27.15 49.08 27.95
CA SER A 139 -27.94 49.34 29.16
C SER A 139 -29.00 48.22 29.26
N GLN A 140 -29.26 47.72 30.49
CA GLN A 140 -30.51 47.17 31.09
C GLN A 140 -31.50 46.36 30.20
N GLU A 141 -32.06 45.21 30.61
CA GLU A 141 -32.94 45.07 31.77
C GLU A 141 -33.28 43.58 32.11
N ARG A 142 -33.05 43.24 33.39
CA ARG A 142 -33.58 42.18 34.28
C ARG A 142 -34.30 40.91 33.72
N THR A 143 -33.76 39.75 34.12
CA THR A 143 -34.56 38.65 34.70
C THR A 143 -33.79 38.01 35.86
N PRO A 144 -34.39 37.78 37.05
CA PRO A 144 -33.67 37.24 38.20
C PRO A 144 -33.71 35.71 38.17
N VAL A 145 -32.58 35.05 37.99
CA VAL A 145 -32.46 33.62 38.28
C VAL A 145 -31.21 33.38 39.11
N LYS A 146 -31.43 32.91 40.33
CA LYS A 146 -30.41 32.48 41.28
C LYS A 146 -29.41 31.53 40.58
N PRO A 147 -28.09 31.69 40.79
CA PRO A 147 -27.13 30.71 40.29
C PRO A 147 -27.25 29.45 41.14
N THR A 148 -28.00 28.47 40.65
CA THR A 148 -27.83 27.09 41.13
C THR A 148 -26.54 26.61 40.48
N VAL A 149 -25.47 26.58 41.27
CA VAL A 149 -24.20 25.96 40.89
C VAL A 149 -24.50 24.53 40.47
N MET A 150 -24.56 24.29 39.17
CA MET A 150 -24.79 22.97 38.61
C MET A 150 -23.46 22.22 38.66
N ASN A 151 -23.34 21.33 39.65
CA ASN A 151 -22.19 20.45 39.79
C ASN A 151 -22.05 19.57 38.54
N SER A 152 -20.81 19.37 38.10
CA SER A 152 -20.37 18.64 36.88
C SER A 152 -20.86 17.18 36.79
N GLU A 153 -21.48 16.65 37.84
CA GLU A 153 -21.88 15.25 37.99
C GLU A 153 -23.30 14.91 37.50
N MET A 154 -24.01 15.83 36.85
CA MET A 154 -25.38 15.55 36.36
C MET A 154 -25.54 15.57 34.84
N TRP A 155 -24.49 15.83 34.06
CA TRP A 155 -24.60 15.95 32.59
C TRP A 155 -24.86 14.61 31.90
N TYR A 156 -24.33 13.51 32.45
CA TYR A 156 -24.47 12.15 31.88
C TYR A 156 -25.85 11.51 32.09
N LYS A 157 -26.72 12.09 32.93
CA LYS A 157 -28.04 11.51 33.26
C LYS A 157 -29.20 12.04 32.41
N ARG A 158 -28.98 13.04 31.53
CA ARG A 158 -30.07 13.64 30.73
C ARG A 158 -30.15 13.20 29.27
N HIS A 159 -29.21 12.38 28.77
CA HIS A 159 -29.21 11.91 27.37
C HIS A 159 -29.39 10.40 27.21
N SER A 160 -29.84 9.70 28.25
CA SER A 160 -30.04 8.24 28.22
C SER A 160 -31.36 7.81 27.56
N ILE A 161 -31.85 8.55 26.55
CA ILE A 161 -33.03 8.15 25.77
C ILE A 161 -32.65 8.24 24.29
N ALA A 162 -32.31 7.08 23.72
CA ALA A 162 -32.22 6.77 22.29
C ALA A 162 -30.99 7.23 21.47
N ILE A 163 -29.77 7.08 22.00
CA ILE A 163 -28.60 6.86 21.14
C ILE A 163 -27.98 5.54 21.61
N GLY A 164 -28.14 4.47 20.82
CA GLY A 164 -27.40 3.22 21.07
C GLY A 164 -25.91 3.54 21.19
N GLU A 165 -25.19 2.79 22.03
CA GLU A 165 -23.76 3.01 22.33
C GLU A 165 -23.00 3.47 21.08
N VAL A 166 -22.50 4.71 21.09
CA VAL A 166 -21.64 5.21 20.02
C VAL A 166 -20.44 4.27 19.98
N PRO A 167 -20.16 3.57 18.86
CA PRO A 167 -19.03 2.66 18.79
C PRO A 167 -17.78 3.43 19.17
N ALA A 168 -17.11 3.01 20.24
CA ALA A 168 -15.93 3.70 20.72
C ALA A 168 -14.91 3.79 19.58
N CYS A 169 -14.64 4.99 19.09
CA CYS A 169 -13.60 5.21 18.08
C CYS A 169 -12.26 4.83 18.70
N ARG A 170 -11.68 3.71 18.27
CA ARG A 170 -10.31 3.36 18.61
C ARG A 170 -9.39 3.98 17.57
N LEU A 171 -8.73 5.07 17.94
CA LEU A 171 -7.55 5.54 17.22
C LEU A 171 -6.49 4.44 17.34
N VAL A 172 -6.34 3.62 16.30
CA VAL A 172 -5.22 2.70 16.21
C VAL A 172 -3.99 3.54 15.91
N TYR A 173 -3.21 3.81 16.95
CA TYR A 173 -1.99 4.59 16.83
C TYR A 173 -0.94 3.79 16.03
N ARG A 174 -0.15 4.53 15.24
CA ARG A 174 0.89 4.05 14.31
C ARG A 174 1.65 2.83 14.80
N GLN A 175 1.81 1.85 13.91
CA GLN A 175 3.03 1.05 13.91
C GLN A 175 4.16 1.97 13.41
N LYS A 176 5.18 2.22 14.25
CA LYS A 176 6.40 2.89 13.77
C LYS A 176 7.06 1.92 12.79
N LEU A 177 6.92 2.18 11.49
CA LEU A 177 7.64 1.44 10.46
C LEU A 177 9.13 1.70 10.62
N THR A 178 9.85 0.70 11.12
CA THR A 178 11.31 0.69 11.14
C THR A 178 11.84 0.52 9.72
N GLN A 179 13.11 0.87 9.50
CA GLN A 179 13.77 0.67 8.22
C GLN A 179 13.75 -0.80 7.78
N THR A 180 13.90 -1.72 8.74
CA THR A 180 13.79 -3.17 8.51
C THR A 180 12.42 -3.59 7.99
N ASN A 181 11.34 -2.96 8.46
CA ASN A 181 10.00 -3.27 7.97
C ASN A 181 9.82 -2.80 6.52
N ILE A 182 10.38 -1.63 6.18
CA ILE A 182 10.36 -1.12 4.80
C ILE A 182 11.15 -2.06 3.88
N GLU A 183 12.35 -2.46 4.30
CA GLU A 183 13.17 -3.48 3.64
C GLU A 183 12.37 -4.76 3.36
N GLN A 184 11.70 -5.31 4.37
CA GLN A 184 10.91 -6.53 4.19
C GLN A 184 9.69 -6.32 3.28
N ILE A 185 9.01 -5.16 3.35
CA ILE A 185 7.90 -4.84 2.44
C ILE A 185 8.39 -4.84 0.99
N TRP A 186 9.52 -4.18 0.72
CA TRP A 186 10.15 -4.18 -0.59
C TRP A 186 10.45 -5.60 -1.05
N LYS A 187 11.10 -6.41 -0.21
CA LYS A 187 11.37 -7.81 -0.52
C LYS A 187 10.08 -8.58 -0.82
N SER A 188 9.06 -8.53 0.04
CA SER A 188 7.83 -9.29 -0.16
C SER A 188 7.06 -8.89 -1.41
N MET A 189 6.97 -7.58 -1.70
CA MET A 189 6.24 -7.10 -2.87
C MET A 189 7.01 -7.39 -4.16
N MET A 190 8.33 -7.27 -4.16
CA MET A 190 9.18 -7.65 -5.29
C MET A 190 9.07 -9.14 -5.61
N MET A 191 9.09 -10.00 -4.59
CA MET A 191 8.94 -11.45 -4.76
C MET A 191 7.55 -11.80 -5.28
N SER A 192 6.48 -11.26 -4.69
CA SER A 192 5.11 -11.49 -5.18
C SER A 192 4.94 -11.02 -6.63
N HIS A 193 5.56 -9.91 -6.99
CA HIS A 193 5.53 -9.42 -8.35
C HIS A 193 6.33 -10.31 -9.32
N LEU A 194 7.55 -10.72 -8.94
CA LEU A 194 8.36 -11.67 -9.73
C LEU A 194 7.60 -12.97 -10.00
N GLN A 195 6.97 -13.53 -8.96
CA GLN A 195 6.15 -14.74 -9.08
C GLN A 195 5.03 -14.57 -10.11
N LYS A 196 4.32 -13.44 -10.04
CA LYS A 196 3.22 -13.12 -10.96
C LYS A 196 3.70 -12.95 -12.41
N VAL A 197 4.87 -12.35 -12.61
CA VAL A 197 5.43 -12.12 -13.95
C VAL A 197 5.93 -13.42 -14.55
N LEU A 198 6.61 -14.26 -13.76
CA LEU A 198 7.06 -15.60 -14.16
C LEU A 198 5.89 -16.57 -14.36
N GLY A 199 4.76 -16.35 -13.69
CA GLY A 199 3.59 -17.22 -13.76
C GLY A 199 3.79 -18.53 -13.02
N LEU A 200 4.57 -18.50 -11.92
CA LEU A 200 4.87 -19.66 -11.09
C LEU A 200 3.94 -19.75 -9.88
N ASP A 201 3.58 -20.97 -9.48
CA ASP A 201 2.72 -21.20 -8.30
C ASP A 201 3.47 -20.98 -6.97
N SER A 202 4.79 -21.24 -6.96
CA SER A 202 5.71 -20.85 -5.88
C SER A 202 7.05 -20.40 -6.47
N LEU A 203 7.77 -19.54 -5.75
CA LEU A 203 9.15 -19.15 -6.08
C LEU A 203 10.20 -20.07 -5.43
N ASP A 204 9.80 -20.98 -4.54
CA ASP A 204 10.74 -21.78 -3.73
C ASP A 204 11.62 -22.72 -4.58
N GLU A 205 11.13 -23.16 -5.74
CA GLU A 205 11.89 -24.00 -6.68
C GLU A 205 12.94 -23.23 -7.47
N VAL A 206 12.82 -21.90 -7.55
CA VAL A 206 13.61 -21.04 -8.46
C VAL A 206 14.50 -20.07 -7.70
N LEU A 207 14.13 -19.69 -6.48
CA LEU A 207 14.86 -18.72 -5.67
C LEU A 207 14.72 -19.02 -4.18
N ASP A 208 15.84 -19.25 -3.51
CA ASP A 208 15.84 -19.26 -2.05
C ASP A 208 15.60 -17.85 -1.51
N THR A 209 14.37 -17.64 -1.03
CA THR A 209 13.92 -16.38 -0.44
C THR A 209 14.80 -15.92 0.71
N LYS A 210 15.54 -16.81 1.40
CA LYS A 210 16.44 -16.46 2.51
C LYS A 210 17.71 -15.75 2.05
N LEU A 211 18.21 -16.08 0.86
CA LEU A 211 19.44 -15.50 0.31
C LEU A 211 19.24 -14.09 -0.24
N VAL A 212 18.00 -13.68 -0.51
CA VAL A 212 17.68 -12.34 -1.01
C VAL A 212 17.85 -11.30 0.09
N ASN A 213 18.84 -10.41 -0.09
CA ASN A 213 19.10 -9.30 0.81
C ASN A 213 18.23 -8.07 0.46
N PRO A 214 17.28 -7.66 1.33
CA PRO A 214 16.43 -6.50 1.09
C PRO A 214 17.18 -5.19 0.86
N LYS A 215 18.36 -5.03 1.47
CA LYS A 215 19.16 -3.82 1.38
C LYS A 215 19.68 -3.58 -0.04
N HIS A 216 19.99 -4.66 -0.76
CA HIS A 216 20.42 -4.57 -2.16
C HIS A 216 19.32 -3.99 -3.03
N ILE A 217 18.06 -4.42 -2.81
CA ILE A 217 16.89 -3.93 -3.55
C ILE A 217 16.73 -2.41 -3.35
N LEU A 218 16.72 -1.95 -2.10
CA LEU A 218 16.59 -0.51 -1.80
C LEU A 218 17.72 0.31 -2.40
N HIS A 219 18.96 -0.17 -2.28
CA HIS A 219 20.12 0.50 -2.84
C HIS A 219 20.01 0.59 -4.37
N ASN A 220 19.60 -0.50 -5.04
CA ASN A 220 19.43 -0.51 -6.50
C ASN A 220 18.30 0.42 -6.99
N VAL A 221 17.30 0.69 -6.16
CA VAL A 221 16.18 1.59 -6.49
C VAL A 221 16.52 3.05 -6.23
N TYR A 222 17.10 3.37 -5.07
CA TYR A 222 17.28 4.76 -4.63
C TYR A 222 18.67 5.34 -4.93
N ASN A 223 19.73 4.52 -4.97
CA ASN A 223 21.10 4.99 -5.17
C ASN A 223 21.50 4.91 -6.65
N ILE A 224 20.85 5.72 -7.50
CA ILE A 224 21.12 5.80 -8.94
C ILE A 224 21.54 7.19 -9.41
N ASN A 225 22.36 7.25 -10.46
CA ASN A 225 22.73 8.49 -11.15
C ASN A 225 21.63 8.92 -12.15
N LYS A 226 21.75 10.12 -12.72
CA LYS A 226 20.83 10.66 -13.74
C LYS A 226 20.67 9.75 -14.96
N GLN A 227 21.68 8.93 -15.27
CA GLN A 227 21.65 7.94 -16.36
C GLN A 227 21.15 6.56 -15.92
N GLY A 228 20.56 6.41 -14.72
CA GLY A 228 20.05 5.14 -14.18
C GLY A 228 21.13 4.15 -13.73
N ILE A 229 22.39 4.57 -13.63
CA ILE A 229 23.51 3.71 -13.19
C ILE A 229 23.58 3.69 -11.67
N VAL A 230 23.75 2.51 -11.08
CA VAL A 230 23.93 2.35 -9.63
C VAL A 230 25.19 3.07 -9.13
N ILE A 231 25.05 3.83 -8.05
CA ILE A 231 26.16 4.50 -7.34
C ILE A 231 26.55 3.62 -6.16
N LEU A 232 27.81 3.19 -6.09
CA LEU A 232 28.31 2.40 -4.96
C LEU A 232 28.81 3.35 -3.87
N GLU A 233 28.44 3.08 -2.63
CA GLU A 233 28.93 3.82 -1.46
C GLU A 233 30.40 3.51 -1.18
N ASP A 234 30.82 2.27 -1.42
CA ASP A 234 32.19 1.79 -1.26
C ASP A 234 32.96 1.85 -2.59
N LYS A 235 33.95 2.73 -2.66
CA LYS A 235 34.81 2.92 -3.84
C LYS A 235 35.73 1.74 -4.11
N SER A 236 36.02 0.91 -3.11
CA SER A 236 36.91 -0.26 -3.29
C SER A 236 36.29 -1.37 -4.15
N LYS A 237 34.96 -1.38 -4.22
CA LYS A 237 34.15 -2.35 -4.98
C LYS A 237 33.83 -1.88 -6.40
N GLU A 238 34.29 -0.70 -6.78
CA GLU A 238 34.19 -0.21 -8.15
C GLU A 238 35.11 -0.98 -9.10
N LEU A 239 34.76 -0.96 -10.39
CA LEU A 239 35.65 -1.48 -11.42
C LEU A 239 36.97 -0.70 -11.39
N PRO A 240 38.12 -1.37 -11.56
CA PRO A 240 39.41 -0.68 -11.66
C PRO A 240 39.35 0.42 -12.72
N HIS A 241 39.97 1.57 -12.43
CA HIS A 241 39.95 2.73 -13.33
C HIS A 241 40.37 2.37 -14.76
N TRP A 242 41.39 1.53 -14.90
CA TRP A 242 41.88 1.08 -16.21
C TRP A 242 40.81 0.32 -17.00
N VAL A 243 39.97 -0.51 -16.36
CA VAL A 243 38.86 -1.23 -17.02
C VAL A 243 37.84 -0.22 -17.51
N LEU A 244 37.46 0.75 -16.67
CA LEU A 244 36.48 1.77 -17.04
C LEU A 244 36.96 2.63 -18.21
N SER A 245 38.24 3.02 -18.23
CA SER A 245 38.83 3.75 -19.35
C SER A 245 38.88 2.91 -20.61
N ALA A 246 39.25 1.62 -20.52
CA ALA A 246 39.25 0.69 -21.64
C ALA A 246 37.85 0.51 -22.24
N MET A 247 36.83 0.28 -21.40
CA MET A 247 35.44 0.16 -21.83
C MET A 247 34.93 1.44 -22.52
N LYS A 248 35.24 2.62 -21.95
CA LYS A 248 34.90 3.92 -22.56
C LYS A 248 35.61 4.15 -23.89
N CYS A 249 36.86 3.72 -24.00
CA CYS A 249 37.66 3.83 -25.22
C CYS A 249 36.99 3.11 -26.39
N LEU A 250 36.59 1.85 -26.20
CA LEU A 250 35.91 1.08 -27.25
C LEU A 250 34.48 1.57 -27.51
N ALA A 251 33.72 1.91 -26.47
CA ALA A 251 32.33 2.34 -26.62
C ALA A 251 32.17 3.67 -27.38
N ASN A 252 33.14 4.57 -27.27
CA ASN A 252 33.11 5.91 -27.89
C ASN A 252 34.11 6.05 -29.05
N TRP A 253 34.59 4.94 -29.59
CA TRP A 253 35.57 4.94 -30.68
C TRP A 253 35.08 5.77 -31.89
N PRO A 254 35.96 6.54 -32.56
CA PRO A 254 37.39 6.73 -32.31
C PRO A 254 37.71 7.84 -31.28
N THR A 255 36.68 8.49 -30.74
CA THR A 255 36.82 9.69 -29.89
C THR A 255 37.06 9.28 -28.44
N CYS A 256 38.22 8.67 -28.17
CA CYS A 256 38.62 8.38 -26.80
C CYS A 256 38.99 9.70 -26.09
N SER A 257 38.29 10.04 -25.02
CA SER A 257 38.44 11.35 -24.34
C SER A 257 39.86 11.60 -23.81
N ASP A 258 40.62 10.54 -23.50
CA ASP A 258 41.95 10.64 -22.90
C ASP A 258 43.10 10.38 -23.90
N LEU A 259 42.82 9.78 -25.06
CA LEU A 259 43.82 9.40 -26.07
C LEU A 259 43.29 9.77 -27.45
N LYS A 260 43.75 10.91 -28.00
CA LYS A 260 43.19 11.49 -29.23
C LYS A 260 43.36 10.61 -30.49
N GLN A 261 44.16 9.55 -30.44
CA GLN A 261 44.31 8.58 -31.54
C GLN A 261 44.70 7.19 -30.98
N PRO A 262 44.28 6.09 -31.64
CA PRO A 262 44.84 4.78 -31.36
C PRO A 262 46.35 4.79 -31.59
N THR A 263 47.09 4.34 -30.58
CA THR A 263 48.55 4.50 -30.52
C THR A 263 49.29 3.63 -31.54
N TYR A 264 48.66 2.55 -32.02
CA TYR A 264 49.17 1.62 -33.02
C TYR A 264 48.04 0.80 -33.66
N THR A 265 48.34 0.06 -34.73
CA THR A 265 47.39 -0.80 -35.45
C THR A 265 47.03 -2.05 -34.63
N GLY A 266 45.75 -2.31 -34.41
CA GLY A 266 45.28 -3.43 -33.60
C GLY A 266 45.10 -3.11 -32.12
N PHE A 267 45.35 -1.87 -31.71
CA PHE A 267 45.13 -1.39 -30.35
C PHE A 267 43.72 -1.71 -29.82
N GLU A 268 42.70 -1.60 -30.67
CA GLU A 268 41.31 -1.93 -30.33
C GLU A 268 41.13 -3.41 -29.95
N ARG A 269 41.86 -4.32 -30.60
CA ARG A 269 41.82 -5.76 -30.34
C ARG A 269 42.45 -6.08 -28.99
N ASP A 270 43.57 -5.43 -28.68
CA ASP A 270 44.28 -5.61 -27.42
C ASP A 270 43.49 -5.04 -26.23
N VAL A 271 42.87 -3.86 -26.41
CA VAL A 271 41.96 -3.28 -25.41
C VAL A 271 40.76 -4.20 -25.18
N PHE A 272 40.15 -4.71 -26.25
CA PHE A 272 39.04 -5.66 -26.14
C PHE A 272 39.45 -6.93 -25.40
N LYS A 273 40.59 -7.53 -25.77
CA LYS A 273 41.14 -8.72 -25.14
C LYS A 273 41.39 -8.49 -23.65
N THR A 274 41.96 -7.35 -23.27
CA THR A 274 42.22 -7.01 -21.87
C THR A 274 40.92 -6.93 -21.04
N ILE A 275 39.84 -6.39 -21.64
CA ILE A 275 38.52 -6.36 -20.98
C ILE A 275 37.94 -7.78 -20.89
N ALA A 276 38.01 -8.57 -21.96
CA ALA A 276 37.54 -9.95 -21.97
C ALA A 276 38.27 -10.81 -20.92
N ASP A 277 39.60 -10.69 -20.82
CA ASP A 277 40.43 -11.39 -19.84
C ASP A 277 40.03 -11.01 -18.40
N TYR A 278 39.74 -9.73 -18.13
CA TYR A 278 39.27 -9.29 -16.82
C TYR A 278 37.95 -9.96 -16.41
N TYR A 279 36.95 -9.96 -17.29
CA TYR A 279 35.65 -10.57 -17.00
C TYR A 279 35.71 -12.10 -17.03
N GLY A 280 36.61 -12.71 -17.81
CA GLY A 280 36.85 -14.15 -17.83
C GLY A 280 37.50 -14.70 -16.56
N GLN A 281 38.26 -13.87 -15.83
CA GLN A 281 38.88 -14.25 -14.56
C GLN A 281 37.95 -14.13 -13.34
N MET A 282 36.70 -13.68 -13.54
CA MET A 282 35.74 -13.53 -12.45
C MET A 282 35.28 -14.90 -11.93
N LYS A 283 35.37 -15.10 -10.61
CA LYS A 283 34.99 -16.37 -9.95
C LYS A 283 33.49 -16.63 -9.91
N GLU A 284 32.68 -15.59 -10.06
CA GLU A 284 31.22 -15.67 -10.02
C GLU A 284 30.64 -14.88 -11.20
N PRO A 285 29.59 -15.40 -11.88
CA PRO A 285 28.91 -14.67 -12.93
C PRO A 285 28.25 -13.40 -12.39
N LEU A 286 28.09 -12.40 -13.25
CA LEU A 286 27.47 -11.12 -12.88
C LEU A 286 26.03 -11.31 -12.41
N LEU A 287 25.30 -12.29 -12.96
CA LEU A 287 23.95 -12.60 -12.51
C LEU A 287 23.89 -13.43 -11.23
N THR A 288 25.04 -13.79 -10.63
CA THR A 288 25.20 -14.65 -9.43
C THR A 288 24.69 -16.08 -9.63
N PHE A 289 25.29 -17.05 -8.95
CA PHE A 289 24.81 -18.44 -9.04
C PHE A 289 23.44 -18.61 -8.40
N HIS A 290 23.12 -17.81 -7.37
CA HIS A 290 21.85 -17.89 -6.63
C HIS A 290 20.61 -17.48 -7.43
N LEU A 291 20.79 -16.66 -8.46
CA LEU A 291 19.69 -16.19 -9.32
C LEU A 291 19.72 -16.87 -10.69
N PHE A 292 20.59 -17.87 -10.91
CA PHE A 292 20.71 -18.57 -12.19
C PHE A 292 19.36 -19.12 -12.64
N ASP A 293 18.67 -19.88 -11.79
CA ASP A 293 17.37 -20.49 -12.10
C ASP A 293 16.28 -19.43 -12.39
N VAL A 294 16.35 -18.27 -11.72
CA VAL A 294 15.47 -17.13 -12.01
C VAL A 294 15.69 -16.66 -13.43
N PHE A 295 16.93 -16.42 -13.85
CA PHE A 295 17.25 -15.96 -15.19
C PHE A 295 16.96 -17.01 -16.27
N VAL A 296 17.16 -18.30 -15.97
CA VAL A 296 16.72 -19.40 -16.85
C VAL A 296 15.19 -19.42 -16.99
N SER A 297 14.45 -19.19 -15.90
CA SER A 297 12.99 -19.07 -15.96
C SER A 297 12.55 -17.85 -16.81
N VAL A 298 13.26 -16.72 -16.69
CA VAL A 298 13.04 -15.54 -17.53
C VAL A 298 13.31 -15.84 -19.01
N LEU A 299 14.29 -16.69 -19.34
CA LEU A 299 14.56 -17.12 -20.72
C LEU A 299 13.35 -17.82 -21.36
N GLY A 300 12.56 -18.55 -20.57
CA GLY A 300 11.30 -19.15 -21.00
C GLY A 300 10.28 -18.12 -21.48
N LEU A 301 10.36 -16.88 -21.01
CA LEU A 301 9.46 -15.78 -21.34
C LEU A 301 9.91 -14.92 -22.53
N LEU A 302 11.06 -15.18 -23.15
CA LEU A 302 11.59 -14.34 -24.23
C LEU A 302 10.64 -14.20 -25.44
N HIS A 303 9.73 -15.15 -25.63
CA HIS A 303 8.67 -15.08 -26.65
C HIS A 303 7.65 -13.96 -26.38
N LYS A 304 7.55 -13.47 -25.14
CA LYS A 304 6.71 -12.36 -24.69
C LYS A 304 7.60 -11.20 -24.22
N THR A 305 8.11 -10.42 -25.16
CA THR A 305 9.08 -9.33 -24.91
C THR A 305 8.73 -8.46 -23.72
N ASN A 306 7.49 -7.97 -23.60
CA ASN A 306 7.07 -7.10 -22.49
C ASN A 306 7.19 -7.79 -21.11
N LYS A 307 6.77 -9.06 -21.01
CA LYS A 307 6.87 -9.82 -19.76
C LYS A 307 8.31 -10.18 -19.43
N ALA A 308 9.11 -10.51 -20.46
CA ALA A 308 10.53 -10.77 -20.28
C ALA A 308 11.26 -9.52 -19.77
N ILE A 309 11.00 -8.34 -20.35
CA ILE A 309 11.56 -7.07 -19.89
C ILE A 309 11.19 -6.81 -18.43
N GLU A 310 9.91 -6.93 -18.08
CA GLU A 310 9.42 -6.75 -16.70
C GLU A 310 10.10 -7.75 -15.74
N ALA A 311 10.22 -9.02 -16.12
CA ALA A 311 10.87 -10.04 -15.31
C ALA A 311 12.37 -9.76 -15.14
N PHE A 312 13.06 -9.33 -16.20
CA PHE A 312 14.47 -8.94 -16.14
C PHE A 312 14.68 -7.71 -15.26
N GLN A 313 13.84 -6.68 -15.38
CA GLN A 313 13.91 -5.48 -14.53
C GLN A 313 13.84 -5.84 -13.05
N VAL A 314 12.86 -6.66 -12.68
CA VAL A 314 12.62 -7.09 -11.29
C VAL A 314 13.78 -7.97 -10.80
N SER A 315 14.22 -8.93 -11.60
CA SER A 315 15.33 -9.83 -11.26
C SER A 315 16.66 -9.09 -11.12
N CYS A 316 16.92 -8.09 -11.97
CA CYS A 316 18.13 -7.27 -11.90
C CYS A 316 18.18 -6.41 -10.63
N LEU A 317 17.04 -6.05 -10.04
CA LEU A 317 17.00 -5.32 -8.76
C LEU A 317 17.36 -6.20 -7.56
N LEU A 318 17.23 -7.52 -7.67
CA LEU A 318 17.63 -8.48 -6.64
C LEU A 318 19.16 -8.67 -6.58
N LEU A 319 19.87 -8.32 -7.65
CA LEU A 319 21.32 -8.48 -7.74
C LEU A 319 22.05 -7.63 -6.69
N PRO A 320 23.22 -8.09 -6.21
CA PRO A 320 24.14 -7.22 -5.48
C PRO A 320 24.40 -5.93 -6.27
N PRO A 321 24.43 -4.75 -5.61
CA PRO A 321 24.62 -3.47 -6.30
C PRO A 321 25.88 -3.39 -7.16
N GLU A 322 26.96 -4.05 -6.71
CA GLU A 322 28.23 -4.14 -7.40
C GLU A 322 28.09 -4.87 -8.73
N ASN A 323 27.46 -6.04 -8.70
CA ASN A 323 27.20 -6.88 -9.85
C ASN A 323 26.26 -6.17 -10.83
N ARG A 324 25.20 -5.54 -10.32
CA ARG A 324 24.27 -4.75 -11.14
C ARG A 324 24.99 -3.61 -11.86
N LYS A 325 25.84 -2.85 -11.17
CA LYS A 325 26.63 -1.77 -11.79
C LYS A 325 27.56 -2.30 -12.89
N LYS A 326 28.30 -3.40 -12.61
CA LYS A 326 29.19 -4.05 -13.58
C LYS A 326 28.42 -4.52 -14.82
N LEU A 327 27.29 -5.19 -14.62
CA LEU A 327 26.37 -5.62 -15.68
C LEU A 327 25.86 -4.45 -16.51
N GLN A 328 25.39 -3.37 -15.85
CA GLN A 328 24.90 -2.17 -16.54
C GLN A 328 25.96 -1.55 -17.45
N LEU A 329 27.20 -1.45 -16.98
CA LEU A 329 28.31 -0.89 -17.75
C LEU A 329 28.72 -1.83 -18.91
N LEU A 330 28.79 -3.13 -18.64
CA LEU A 330 29.17 -4.15 -19.62
C LEU A 330 28.17 -4.23 -20.77
N VAL A 331 26.88 -4.41 -20.47
CA VAL A 331 25.84 -4.53 -21.50
C VAL A 331 25.72 -3.22 -22.31
N ARG A 332 25.83 -2.05 -21.67
CA ARG A 332 25.87 -0.77 -22.38
C ARG A 332 27.07 -0.66 -23.31
N MET A 333 28.25 -1.08 -22.87
CA MET A 333 29.45 -1.12 -23.71
C MET A 333 29.24 -2.06 -24.90
N MET A 334 28.78 -3.29 -24.66
CA MET A 334 28.54 -4.29 -25.72
C MET A 334 27.56 -3.78 -26.77
N ALA A 335 26.45 -3.16 -26.33
CA ALA A 335 25.45 -2.57 -27.22
C ALA A 335 26.04 -1.40 -28.03
N ARG A 336 26.79 -0.50 -27.39
CA ARG A 336 27.43 0.64 -28.07
C ARG A 336 28.46 0.20 -29.10
N ILE A 337 29.33 -0.75 -28.75
CA ILE A 337 30.33 -1.31 -29.65
C ILE A 337 29.65 -1.99 -30.85
N SER A 338 28.59 -2.77 -30.62
CA SER A 338 27.88 -3.49 -31.69
C SER A 338 27.14 -2.57 -32.66
N LEU A 339 26.78 -1.36 -32.22
CA LEU A 339 26.12 -0.35 -33.04
C LEU A 339 27.12 0.63 -33.68
N ASN A 340 28.39 0.62 -33.27
CA ASN A 340 29.40 1.54 -33.76
C ASN A 340 29.91 1.08 -35.13
N LYS A 341 29.68 1.90 -36.16
CA LYS A 341 30.13 1.63 -37.54
C LYS A 341 31.57 2.07 -37.79
N ASP A 342 32.10 2.94 -36.94
CA ASP A 342 33.45 3.52 -37.09
C ASP A 342 34.53 2.66 -36.41
N LEU A 343 34.12 1.65 -35.64
CA LEU A 343 35.03 0.71 -34.99
C LEU A 343 35.50 -0.36 -35.99
N PRO A 344 36.83 -0.56 -36.14
CA PRO A 344 37.37 -1.66 -36.93
C PRO A 344 36.90 -3.03 -36.43
N PRO A 345 36.88 -4.06 -37.30
CA PRO A 345 36.54 -5.42 -36.88
C PRO A 345 37.55 -5.93 -35.84
N LEU A 346 37.03 -6.24 -34.65
CA LEU A 346 37.80 -6.73 -33.50
C LEU A 346 38.31 -8.16 -33.69
N SER A 347 37.70 -8.93 -34.60
CA SER A 347 38.09 -10.28 -34.98
C SER A 347 37.91 -10.46 -36.48
N ASP A 348 38.79 -11.25 -37.09
CA ASP A 348 38.71 -11.59 -38.51
C ASP A 348 37.73 -12.76 -38.76
N ALA A 349 37.38 -13.53 -37.72
CA ALA A 349 36.58 -14.75 -37.82
C ALA A 349 35.09 -14.54 -37.53
N ALA A 350 34.73 -13.53 -36.73
CA ALA A 350 33.36 -13.30 -36.28
C ALA A 350 32.99 -11.82 -36.36
N ASN A 351 31.71 -11.55 -36.65
CA ASN A 351 31.20 -10.19 -36.59
C ASN A 351 31.29 -9.65 -35.14
N THR A 352 31.41 -8.33 -34.98
CA THR A 352 31.60 -7.67 -33.68
C THR A 352 30.51 -8.06 -32.68
N ARG A 353 29.26 -8.20 -33.12
CA ARG A 353 28.14 -8.53 -32.23
C ARG A 353 28.22 -9.97 -31.70
N THR A 354 28.50 -10.93 -32.56
CA THR A 354 28.72 -12.34 -32.20
C THR A 354 29.93 -12.47 -31.28
N LEU A 355 31.00 -11.72 -31.55
CA LEU A 355 32.18 -11.67 -30.67
C LEU A 355 31.84 -11.16 -29.27
N MET A 356 31.01 -10.10 -29.14
CA MET A 356 30.56 -9.61 -27.83
C MET A 356 29.80 -10.69 -27.06
N VAL A 357 28.88 -11.39 -27.72
CA VAL A 357 28.07 -12.44 -27.10
C VAL A 357 28.95 -13.62 -26.67
N GLN A 358 29.86 -14.08 -27.53
CA GLN A 358 30.77 -15.18 -27.22
C GLN A 358 31.71 -14.84 -26.06
N ALA A 359 32.31 -13.64 -26.07
CA ALA A 359 33.29 -13.24 -25.06
C ALA A 359 32.68 -13.03 -23.67
N PHE A 360 31.43 -12.58 -23.57
CA PHE A 360 30.83 -12.17 -22.29
C PHE A 360 29.64 -13.03 -21.83
N SER A 361 29.21 -14.02 -22.61
CA SER A 361 28.12 -14.95 -22.22
C SER A 361 28.39 -15.61 -20.87
N HIS A 362 29.54 -16.28 -20.76
CA HIS A 362 29.96 -17.02 -19.56
C HIS A 362 30.12 -16.13 -18.32
N CYS A 363 30.62 -14.90 -18.47
CA CYS A 363 30.76 -14.00 -17.31
C CYS A 363 29.43 -13.39 -16.87
N ILE A 364 28.41 -13.35 -17.73
CA ILE A 364 27.08 -12.82 -17.39
C ILE A 364 26.24 -13.93 -16.75
N LEU A 365 26.12 -15.09 -17.40
CA LEU A 365 25.37 -16.24 -16.93
C LEU A 365 26.20 -17.51 -17.09
N CYS A 366 26.40 -18.23 -16.00
CA CYS A 366 27.00 -19.55 -15.99
C CYS A 366 26.41 -20.35 -14.82
N SER A 367 26.17 -21.65 -15.03
CA SER A 367 25.82 -22.58 -13.97
C SER A 367 27.03 -22.83 -13.07
N LYS A 368 26.78 -23.34 -11.87
CA LYS A 368 27.86 -23.80 -10.97
C LYS A 368 28.48 -25.11 -11.46
N ASP A 369 27.67 -25.94 -12.10
CA ASP A 369 28.08 -27.20 -12.71
C ASP A 369 28.20 -26.92 -14.21
N GLU A 370 29.42 -26.83 -14.74
CA GLU A 370 29.70 -26.45 -16.14
C GLU A 370 29.04 -27.44 -17.13
N VAL A 371 27.86 -27.10 -17.66
CA VAL A 371 27.14 -27.91 -18.66
C VAL A 371 27.04 -27.17 -19.99
N ASP A 372 27.33 -27.84 -21.11
CA ASP A 372 27.33 -27.25 -22.47
C ASP A 372 25.99 -26.56 -22.86
N LEU A 373 24.87 -26.97 -22.26
CA LEU A 373 23.55 -26.35 -22.48
C LEU A 373 23.51 -24.88 -22.02
N ASP A 374 24.35 -24.52 -21.05
CA ASP A 374 24.40 -23.19 -20.46
C ASP A 374 24.96 -22.15 -21.43
N GLU A 375 25.84 -22.54 -22.35
CA GLU A 375 26.46 -21.61 -23.30
C GLU A 375 25.43 -21.04 -24.29
N LEU A 376 24.54 -21.89 -24.82
CA LEU A 376 23.47 -21.46 -25.72
C LEU A 376 22.41 -20.62 -24.99
N LEU A 377 22.08 -20.98 -23.75
CA LEU A 377 21.16 -20.21 -22.90
C LEU A 377 21.73 -18.83 -22.57
N ALA A 378 23.00 -18.78 -22.16
CA ALA A 378 23.71 -17.54 -21.86
C ALA A 378 23.85 -16.66 -23.10
N ALA A 379 24.21 -17.23 -24.26
CA ALA A 379 24.27 -16.49 -25.51
C ALA A 379 22.92 -15.87 -25.88
N LYS A 380 21.83 -16.64 -25.78
CA LYS A 380 20.46 -16.16 -26.03
C LYS A 380 20.05 -15.05 -25.06
N LEU A 381 20.39 -15.21 -23.77
CA LEU A 381 20.14 -14.21 -22.73
C LEU A 381 20.85 -12.89 -23.06
N VAL A 382 22.15 -12.98 -23.36
CA VAL A 382 22.99 -11.82 -23.61
C VAL A 382 22.58 -11.09 -24.88
N MET A 383 22.21 -11.80 -25.95
CA MET A 383 21.63 -11.16 -27.14
C MET A 383 20.39 -10.34 -26.79
N PHE A 384 19.47 -10.91 -26.00
CA PHE A 384 18.25 -10.21 -25.59
C PHE A 384 18.55 -9.00 -24.69
N LEU A 385 19.50 -9.13 -23.76
CA LEU A 385 19.97 -8.03 -22.92
C LEU A 385 20.54 -6.89 -23.75
N MET A 386 21.37 -7.20 -24.76
CA MET A 386 21.97 -6.19 -25.63
C MET A 386 20.92 -5.42 -26.44
N ASP A 387 19.86 -6.08 -26.89
CA ASP A 387 18.82 -5.44 -27.70
C ASP A 387 17.88 -4.55 -26.88
N ASN A 388 17.64 -4.90 -25.62
CA ASN A 388 16.65 -4.23 -24.76
C ASN A 388 17.28 -3.59 -23.51
N TYR A 389 18.58 -3.30 -23.53
CA TYR A 389 19.34 -2.88 -22.34
C TYR A 389 18.79 -1.59 -21.70
N ASP A 390 18.28 -0.67 -22.52
CA ASP A 390 17.77 0.62 -22.04
C ASP A 390 16.52 0.38 -21.17
N GLU A 391 15.61 -0.47 -21.64
CA GLU A 391 14.41 -0.83 -20.88
C GLU A 391 14.70 -1.77 -19.70
N ILE A 392 15.48 -2.84 -19.92
CA ILE A 392 15.74 -3.88 -18.91
C ILE A 392 16.47 -3.34 -17.67
N LEU A 393 17.44 -2.44 -17.86
CA LEU A 393 18.27 -1.96 -16.77
C LEU A 393 17.64 -0.79 -16.00
N ASN A 394 16.50 -0.27 -16.49
CA ASN A 394 15.72 0.75 -15.82
C ASN A 394 14.87 0.17 -14.68
N ILE A 395 14.48 1.03 -13.76
CA ILE A 395 13.64 0.65 -12.60
C ILE A 395 12.17 0.63 -13.06
N PRO A 396 11.40 -0.43 -12.76
CA PRO A 396 9.98 -0.48 -13.05
C PRO A 396 9.22 0.53 -12.19
N SER A 397 8.93 1.70 -12.76
CA SER A 397 8.33 2.85 -12.06
C SER A 397 6.94 2.55 -11.53
N SER A 398 6.15 1.73 -12.23
CA SER A 398 4.82 1.27 -11.78
C SER A 398 4.90 0.50 -10.47
N LEU A 399 5.86 -0.42 -10.37
CA LEU A 399 6.10 -1.23 -9.18
C LEU A 399 6.63 -0.39 -8.02
N GLN A 400 7.57 0.53 -8.30
CA GLN A 400 8.06 1.48 -7.29
C GLN A 400 6.92 2.32 -6.72
N ILE A 401 6.08 2.92 -7.57
CA ILE A 401 4.94 3.74 -7.12
C ILE A 401 3.97 2.91 -6.27
N ALA A 402 3.67 1.67 -6.69
CA ALA A 402 2.78 0.79 -5.94
C ALA A 402 3.33 0.44 -4.54
N ILE A 403 4.64 0.18 -4.44
CA ILE A 403 5.30 -0.12 -3.16
C ILE A 403 5.35 1.14 -2.29
N GLU A 404 5.70 2.30 -2.86
CA GLU A 404 5.74 3.57 -2.14
C GLU A 404 4.36 4.02 -1.66
N GLU A 405 3.31 3.79 -2.47
CA GLU A 405 1.93 4.02 -2.06
C GLU A 405 1.53 3.09 -0.93
N HIS A 406 1.87 1.80 -1.01
CA HIS A 406 1.60 0.83 0.06
C HIS A 406 2.30 1.22 1.37
N VAL A 407 3.59 1.57 1.31
CA VAL A 407 4.34 2.10 2.46
C VAL A 407 3.70 3.40 2.97
N GLY A 408 3.24 4.27 2.06
CA GLY A 408 2.53 5.51 2.40
C GLY A 408 1.21 5.26 3.11
N GLN A 409 0.43 4.27 2.66
CA GLN A 409 -0.82 3.83 3.30
C GLN A 409 -0.57 3.29 4.71
N LEU A 410 0.49 2.49 4.91
CA LEU A 410 0.86 1.98 6.24
C LEU A 410 1.37 3.10 7.18
N ARG A 411 1.95 4.18 6.62
CA ARG A 411 2.37 5.37 7.40
C ARG A 411 1.21 6.30 7.76
N ARG A 412 0.09 6.26 7.01
CA ARG A 412 -1.10 7.07 7.26
C ARG A 412 -1.86 6.54 8.48
N VAL A 413 -2.44 7.45 9.25
CA VAL A 413 -3.27 7.11 10.41
C VAL A 413 -4.57 6.50 9.90
N GLN A 414 -4.83 5.24 10.24
CA GLN A 414 -6.13 4.60 9.99
C GLN A 414 -7.02 4.79 11.21
N ILE A 415 -8.14 5.48 11.04
CA ILE A 415 -9.21 5.55 12.04
C ILE A 415 -10.13 4.35 11.78
N LYS A 416 -10.01 3.30 12.59
CA LYS A 416 -10.96 2.18 12.55
C LYS A 416 -12.10 2.46 13.52
N TYR A 417 -13.33 2.40 13.01
CA TYR A 417 -14.54 2.40 13.85
C TYR A 417 -14.78 0.97 14.35
N ALA A 418 -15.15 0.82 15.61
CA ALA A 418 -15.55 -0.49 16.15
C ALA A 418 -16.76 -1.00 15.35
N GLY A 419 -16.60 -2.13 14.65
CA GLY A 419 -17.62 -2.74 13.78
C GLY A 419 -17.31 -2.73 12.28
N ALA A 420 -16.20 -2.14 11.82
CA ALA A 420 -15.81 -2.10 10.40
C ALA A 420 -14.90 -3.26 9.96
N ASP A 421 -14.70 -4.29 10.79
CA ASP A 421 -13.78 -5.40 10.49
C ASP A 421 -14.34 -6.44 9.48
N THR A 422 -15.49 -6.19 8.85
CA THR A 422 -16.05 -7.11 7.83
C THR A 422 -15.70 -6.76 6.38
N ASP A 423 -15.28 -5.52 6.06
CA ASP A 423 -15.23 -5.07 4.65
C ASP A 423 -13.89 -4.43 4.19
N ALA A 424 -12.77 -4.72 4.85
CA ALA A 424 -11.45 -4.29 4.38
C ALA A 424 -10.66 -5.46 3.76
N THR A 425 -10.82 -5.65 2.45
CA THR A 425 -10.15 -6.63 1.58
C THR A 425 -8.61 -6.53 1.52
N PHE A 426 -7.95 -5.70 2.32
CA PHE A 426 -6.49 -5.54 2.27
C PHE A 426 -5.90 -5.29 3.66
N LEU A 427 -5.80 -6.35 4.45
CA LEU A 427 -4.77 -6.47 5.47
C LEU A 427 -4.05 -7.79 5.19
N ALA A 428 -2.71 -7.72 5.16
CA ALA A 428 -1.83 -8.88 5.06
C ALA A 428 -2.38 -10.02 5.93
N PRO A 429 -2.42 -11.27 5.43
CA PRO A 429 -2.90 -12.36 6.25
C PRO A 429 -2.00 -12.37 7.48
N SER A 430 -2.61 -12.14 8.64
CA SER A 430 -2.02 -12.58 9.90
C SER A 430 -2.03 -14.09 9.78
N PHE A 431 -0.99 -14.64 9.17
CA PHE A 431 -0.85 -16.07 8.99
C PHE A 431 -0.56 -16.62 10.39
N CYS A 432 -1.62 -16.97 11.12
CA CYS A 432 -1.50 -18.06 12.05
C CYS A 432 -1.09 -19.25 11.19
N HIS A 433 0.19 -19.65 11.25
CA HIS A 433 0.60 -20.91 10.65
C HIS A 433 -0.32 -22.01 11.20
N GLN A 434 -1.02 -22.68 10.30
CA GLN A 434 -1.81 -23.85 10.66
C GLN A 434 -0.80 -24.93 11.04
N ILE A 435 -0.57 -25.09 12.34
CA ILE A 435 0.23 -26.17 12.89
C ILE A 435 -0.42 -27.50 12.51
N SER A 436 0.40 -28.51 12.21
CA SER A 436 -0.11 -29.84 11.91
C SER A 436 -0.83 -30.40 13.14
N THR A 437 -1.72 -31.39 12.95
CA THR A 437 -2.38 -32.07 14.07
C THR A 437 -1.36 -32.69 15.03
N ASP A 438 -0.24 -33.16 14.51
CA ASP A 438 0.82 -33.78 15.29
C ASP A 438 1.62 -32.73 16.08
N GLU A 439 1.88 -31.56 15.48
CA GLU A 439 2.52 -30.44 16.16
C GLU A 439 1.59 -29.81 17.20
N PHE A 440 0.28 -29.76 16.95
CA PHE A 440 -0.73 -29.36 17.92
C PHE A 440 -0.78 -30.31 19.11
N GLU A 441 -0.84 -31.63 18.88
CA GLU A 441 -0.86 -32.60 19.98
C GLU A 441 0.50 -32.60 20.74
N TYR A 442 1.63 -32.43 20.05
CA TYR A 442 2.92 -32.25 20.69
C TYR A 442 2.99 -30.97 21.55
N GLN A 443 2.55 -29.82 21.03
CA GLN A 443 2.49 -28.57 21.78
C GLN A 443 1.46 -28.61 22.92
N ARG A 444 0.37 -29.35 22.76
CA ARG A 444 -0.64 -29.58 23.80
C ARG A 444 -0.05 -30.38 24.98
N VAL A 445 0.71 -31.43 24.68
CA VAL A 445 1.30 -32.32 25.68
C VAL A 445 2.55 -31.70 26.32
N ASN A 446 3.43 -31.05 25.55
CA ASN A 446 4.72 -30.55 26.04
C ASN A 446 4.77 -29.03 26.26
N GLY A 447 4.08 -28.24 25.43
CA GLY A 447 4.23 -26.78 25.39
C GLY A 447 3.53 -26.01 26.51
N SER A 448 2.59 -26.63 27.22
CA SER A 448 1.85 -25.97 28.32
C SER A 448 2.46 -26.20 29.71
N GLN A 449 3.22 -27.28 29.91
CA GLN A 449 3.74 -27.69 31.22
C GLN A 449 4.87 -26.79 31.72
N GLU A 450 5.91 -26.56 30.91
CA GLU A 450 7.10 -25.78 31.32
C GLU A 450 6.80 -24.30 31.66
N PRO A 451 6.03 -23.54 30.86
CA PRO A 451 5.73 -22.14 31.19
C PRO A 451 4.81 -22.02 32.40
N LEU A 452 3.90 -22.98 32.61
CA LEU A 452 3.02 -23.01 33.77
C LEU A 452 3.79 -23.36 35.05
N ALA A 453 4.76 -24.28 34.98
CA ALA A 453 5.67 -24.57 36.09
C ALA A 453 6.54 -23.36 36.45
N ALA A 454 7.06 -22.64 35.45
CA ALA A 454 7.81 -21.39 35.66
C ALA A 454 6.94 -20.30 36.32
N LEU A 455 5.68 -20.16 35.89
CA LEU A 455 4.74 -19.20 36.49
C LEU A 455 4.36 -19.58 37.92
N LEU A 456 4.22 -20.88 38.22
CA LEU A 456 4.02 -21.38 39.58
C LEU A 456 5.22 -21.04 40.47
N GLU A 457 6.45 -21.23 39.97
CA GLU A 457 7.68 -20.87 40.67
C GLU A 457 7.81 -19.37 40.91
N GLU A 458 7.45 -18.55 39.93
CA GLU A 458 7.45 -17.11 40.07
C GLU A 458 6.48 -16.68 41.18
N ILE A 459 5.26 -17.23 41.22
CA ILE A 459 4.30 -16.95 42.30
C ILE A 459 4.83 -17.45 43.64
N ALA A 460 5.49 -18.60 43.69
CA ALA A 460 6.03 -19.19 44.91
C ALA A 460 7.29 -18.47 45.44
N MET A 461 8.12 -17.87 44.58
CA MET A 461 9.34 -17.17 44.97
C MET A 461 9.16 -15.65 45.10
N ASN A 462 8.05 -15.09 44.59
CA ASN A 462 7.80 -13.65 44.69
C ASN A 462 7.67 -13.20 46.17
N LYS A 463 8.51 -12.23 46.55
CA LYS A 463 8.62 -11.62 47.89
C LYS A 463 7.82 -10.33 48.05
N GLU A 464 7.32 -9.76 46.95
CA GLU A 464 6.56 -8.49 46.95
C GLU A 464 5.06 -8.72 47.23
N ILE A 465 4.56 -9.92 46.98
CA ILE A 465 3.17 -10.28 47.24
C ILE A 465 2.93 -10.64 48.71
N SER A 466 1.82 -10.13 49.26
CA SER A 466 1.41 -10.47 50.62
C SER A 466 1.17 -11.97 50.77
N VAL A 467 1.47 -12.54 51.95
CA VAL A 467 1.26 -13.96 52.26
C VAL A 467 -0.20 -14.40 51.99
N LYS A 468 -1.16 -13.48 52.19
CA LYS A 468 -2.59 -13.71 51.96
C LYS A 468 -2.92 -13.77 50.47
N ASP A 469 -2.34 -12.91 49.65
CA ASP A 469 -2.58 -12.87 48.21
C ASP A 469 -1.81 -13.96 47.46
N LYS A 470 -0.62 -14.33 47.95
CA LYS A 470 0.13 -15.51 47.52
C LYS A 470 -0.68 -16.79 47.69
N LYS A 471 -1.32 -16.97 48.85
CA LYS A 471 -2.21 -18.10 49.11
C LYS A 471 -3.46 -18.09 48.22
N LYS A 472 -4.01 -16.91 47.89
CA LYS A 472 -5.13 -16.80 46.93
C LYS A 472 -4.71 -17.16 45.50
N LYS A 473 -3.58 -16.64 45.03
CA LYS A 473 -3.05 -16.92 43.69
C LYS A 473 -2.67 -18.39 43.53
N LEU A 474 -2.05 -19.00 44.55
CA LEU A 474 -1.75 -20.45 44.56
C LEU A 474 -3.03 -21.29 44.55
N LYS A 475 -4.06 -20.93 45.32
CA LYS A 475 -5.37 -21.61 45.26
C LYS A 475 -6.07 -21.44 43.91
N GLN A 476 -5.96 -20.27 43.30
CA GLN A 476 -6.52 -20.02 41.96
C GLN A 476 -5.79 -20.85 40.91
N PHE A 477 -4.46 -20.93 40.99
CA PHE A 477 -3.63 -21.75 40.12
C PHE A 477 -3.92 -23.24 40.30
N GLN A 478 -4.03 -23.73 41.54
CA GLN A 478 -4.42 -25.11 41.84
C GLN A 478 -5.79 -25.47 41.24
N LYS A 479 -6.73 -24.52 41.23
CA LYS A 479 -8.07 -24.74 40.65
C LYS A 479 -8.03 -24.80 39.12
N SER A 480 -7.17 -24.01 38.47
CA SER A 480 -7.07 -23.98 37.01
C SER A 480 -6.16 -25.07 36.44
N TYR A 481 -5.09 -25.44 37.15
CA TYR A 481 -4.05 -26.38 36.69
C TYR A 481 -3.64 -27.34 37.82
N PRO A 482 -4.50 -28.31 38.18
CA PRO A 482 -4.28 -29.20 39.32
C PRO A 482 -3.10 -30.17 39.12
N GLU A 483 -2.82 -30.60 37.89
CA GLU A 483 -1.76 -31.58 37.61
C GLU A 483 -0.37 -30.97 37.77
N VAL A 484 -0.13 -29.77 37.20
CA VAL A 484 1.13 -29.01 37.38
C VAL A 484 1.36 -28.62 38.85
N TYR A 485 0.29 -28.33 39.59
CA TYR A 485 0.39 -28.01 41.02
C TYR A 485 0.79 -29.23 41.86
N LYS A 486 0.26 -30.43 41.56
CA LYS A 486 0.62 -31.67 42.25
C LYS A 486 2.04 -32.13 41.97
N GLU A 487 2.56 -31.92 40.75
CA GLU A 487 3.96 -32.21 40.43
C GLU A 487 4.93 -31.38 41.28
N ARG A 488 4.61 -30.12 41.56
CA ARG A 488 5.45 -29.25 42.40
C ARG A 488 5.23 -29.42 43.89
N PHE A 489 4.01 -29.73 44.32
CA PHE A 489 3.66 -29.98 45.73
C PHE A 489 3.03 -31.38 45.91
N PRO A 490 3.82 -32.47 45.82
CA PRO A 490 3.29 -33.84 45.96
C PRO A 490 2.82 -34.16 47.39
N THR A 491 3.40 -33.49 48.39
CA THR A 491 3.18 -33.73 49.82
C THR A 491 2.91 -32.42 50.56
N SER A 492 1.97 -32.43 51.52
CA SER A 492 1.59 -31.24 52.32
C SER A 492 2.74 -30.58 53.08
N GLU A 493 3.86 -31.29 53.27
CA GLU A 493 5.09 -30.77 53.88
C GLU A 493 5.81 -29.74 52.98
N THR A 494 5.74 -29.90 51.66
CA THR A 494 6.38 -28.98 50.69
C THR A 494 5.62 -27.65 50.56
N GLU A 495 4.30 -27.67 50.76
CA GLU A 495 3.46 -26.48 50.85
C GLU A 495 3.70 -25.71 52.17
N ALA A 496 4.01 -26.43 53.25
CA ALA A 496 4.28 -25.85 54.58
C ALA A 496 5.61 -25.09 54.66
N VAL A 497 6.59 -25.41 53.81
CA VAL A 497 7.87 -24.65 53.70
C VAL A 497 7.63 -23.21 53.24
N LEU A 498 6.62 -22.96 52.39
CA LEU A 498 6.27 -21.61 51.93
C LEU A 498 5.45 -20.80 52.96
N PHE A 499 4.85 -21.50 53.93
CA PHE A 499 3.98 -20.90 54.96
C PHE A 499 4.26 -21.57 56.32
N PRO A 500 5.34 -21.20 57.03
CA PRO A 500 5.62 -21.76 58.35
C PRO A 500 4.44 -21.50 59.30
N GLU A 501 3.96 -22.56 59.96
CA GLU A 501 2.89 -22.46 60.95
C GLU A 501 3.29 -21.50 62.06
N LYS A 502 2.44 -20.50 62.32
CA LYS A 502 2.53 -19.73 63.56
C LYS A 502 2.26 -20.68 64.72
N SER A 503 3.23 -20.82 65.61
CA SER A 503 3.07 -21.53 66.88
C SER A 503 1.83 -20.99 67.61
N LYS A 504 0.82 -21.85 67.80
CA LYS A 504 -0.32 -21.53 68.65
C LYS A 504 0.14 -21.61 70.10
N GLN A 505 0.60 -20.50 70.65
CA GLN A 505 0.71 -20.32 72.09
C GLN A 505 -0.73 -20.26 72.65
N LYS A 506 -1.19 -21.38 73.21
CA LYS A 506 -2.50 -21.48 73.88
C LYS A 506 -2.50 -20.54 75.10
N SER A 507 -3.26 -19.46 75.07
CA SER A 507 -3.73 -18.80 76.28
C SER A 507 -4.98 -19.53 76.78
N GLN A 508 -4.79 -20.45 77.73
CA GLN A 508 -5.85 -20.91 78.62
C GLN A 508 -6.27 -19.69 79.48
N LEU A 509 -7.40 -19.03 79.22
CA LEU A 509 -8.06 -18.17 80.22
C LEU A 509 -9.51 -17.71 79.92
N LEU A 510 -10.27 -18.33 79.00
CA LEU A 510 -11.69 -17.95 78.79
C LEU A 510 -12.64 -19.17 78.65
N MET A 511 -12.43 -20.19 79.47
CA MET A 511 -13.36 -21.33 79.68
C MET A 511 -14.24 -21.10 80.93
N TRP A 512 -14.76 -19.89 81.15
CA TRP A 512 -15.52 -19.60 82.39
C TRP A 512 -16.80 -18.75 82.24
N ALA A 513 -17.40 -18.66 81.06
CA ALA A 513 -18.65 -17.88 80.89
C ALA A 513 -19.72 -18.54 80.00
N LEU A 514 -19.83 -19.88 80.02
CA LEU A 514 -20.94 -20.61 79.38
C LEU A 514 -21.52 -21.65 80.35
N LYS A 515 -22.12 -21.18 81.44
CA LYS A 515 -23.13 -21.94 82.21
C LYS A 515 -24.23 -20.99 82.68
N LYS A 516 -25.15 -20.59 81.80
CA LYS A 516 -26.59 -20.42 82.09
C LYS A 516 -27.39 -20.61 80.79
N PRO A 517 -28.51 -21.37 80.81
CA PRO A 517 -29.23 -21.77 79.61
C PRO A 517 -30.16 -20.67 79.08
N PHE A 518 -30.42 -20.75 77.78
CA PHE A 518 -31.29 -19.92 76.96
C PHE A 518 -32.72 -19.75 77.51
N GLN A 519 -33.26 -18.52 77.43
CA GLN A 519 -34.70 -18.29 77.36
C GLN A 519 -35.11 -17.90 75.92
N PRO A 520 -36.23 -18.41 75.40
CA PRO A 520 -36.68 -18.13 74.03
C PRO A 520 -37.50 -16.85 73.98
N PHE A 521 -37.06 -15.83 73.25
CA PHE A 521 -37.88 -14.66 72.97
C PHE A 521 -38.92 -14.97 71.89
N GLN A 522 -40.19 -14.96 72.31
CA GLN A 522 -41.36 -15.05 71.45
C GLN A 522 -41.53 -13.77 70.61
N ARG A 523 -41.92 -13.96 69.35
CA ARG A 523 -42.41 -12.90 68.45
C ARG A 523 -43.76 -12.38 68.94
N THR A 524 -43.91 -11.07 69.09
CA THR A 524 -45.19 -10.39 68.86
C THR A 524 -44.99 -9.04 68.19
N ARG A 525 -45.77 -8.86 67.12
CA ARG A 525 -46.02 -7.61 66.39
C ARG A 525 -46.59 -6.53 67.32
N SER A 526 -46.29 -5.27 67.04
CA SER A 526 -47.27 -4.20 67.23
C SER A 526 -47.01 -3.03 66.27
N PHE A 527 -48.02 -2.77 65.45
CA PHE A 527 -48.27 -1.53 64.71
C PHE A 527 -48.34 -0.31 65.62
N ARG A 528 -47.98 0.87 65.09
CA ARG A 528 -48.54 2.23 65.29
C ARG A 528 -47.45 3.24 64.95
N MET A 529 -47.71 4.36 64.31
CA MET A 529 -48.85 4.89 63.56
C MET A 529 -48.23 5.90 62.58
#